data_AF-A0A060SXY5-F1
#
_entry.id   AF-A0A060SXY5-F1
#
_cell.length_a   1.000
_cell.length_b   1.000
_cell.length_c   1.000
_cell.angle_alpha   90.00
_cell.angle_beta   90.00
_cell.angle_gamma   90.00
#
_symmetry.space_group_name_H-M   'P 1'
#
loop_
_entity.id
_entity.type
_entity.pdbx_description
1 polymer ?
#
loop_
_entity_poly.entity_id
_entity_poly.type
_entity_poly.pdbx_seq_one_letter_code
_entity_poly.pdbx_strand_id
1 'polypeptide(L)'
;MLALCRPRRALVGILGELRLAPSRRGLGCLSSLTRSPSIPRLPSFSRTESTATKPAFESGSAGAPKPSPEEYVQPSIRTLRPDALSPEDHVVFPVDQEYCFVWDALAQEKPGSSPPTDKSRPFSTIRYSEDDTYFPAGLQGFFYYYNYAGGVPRTSGELRFRKTYSNDPVDFSSGQDLPAAHGLPWRIQLPTLAISPFHQSIRQILLRDNLVDEKTMKVAAEMGTARARRREQIPVIHSLRQPFFLDFASPIHWWHFMGPDRIHFTRPSSNVLAPRVGDKRLPSPWKGSAICAFVPSKRPIDKNRKLINILVISIVDPPTPNPAFPTEFRQVVDPTPPREGEIIRRGRLPWALDVDTCPEWRAVGFRTLFENAQLPPLRTHRLNGPQKS
;
A
#
# COMPACT_ATOMS: atom_id res chain seq x y z
N MET A 1 -47.41 -18.24 66.22
CA MET A 1 -46.64 -17.07 66.70
C MET A 1 -46.45 -16.12 65.54
N LEU A 2 -47.26 -15.06 65.52
CA LEU A 2 -47.32 -13.98 64.53
C LEU A 2 -46.62 -12.73 65.10
N ALA A 3 -45.85 -12.02 64.28
CA ALA A 3 -45.60 -10.58 64.36
C ALA A 3 -44.99 -10.18 62.99
N LEU A 4 -45.67 -9.55 62.03
CA LEU A 4 -46.31 -8.22 61.98
C LEU A 4 -45.39 -7.11 62.52
N CYS A 5 -44.82 -6.28 61.63
CA CYS A 5 -45.26 -4.89 61.48
C CYS A 5 -44.58 -4.17 60.30
N ARG A 6 -45.36 -3.26 59.72
CA ARG A 6 -45.15 -2.44 58.52
C ARG A 6 -44.78 -0.97 58.93
N PRO A 7 -44.66 0.01 58.00
CA PRO A 7 -43.70 1.13 58.05
C PRO A 7 -44.30 2.51 58.40
N ARG A 8 -43.46 3.57 58.45
CA ARG A 8 -43.81 5.02 58.35
C ARG A 8 -42.73 5.72 57.50
N ARG A 9 -43.01 6.32 56.33
CA ARG A 9 -43.59 7.66 55.99
C ARG A 9 -42.85 8.90 56.54
N ALA A 10 -42.15 9.58 55.62
CA ALA A 10 -42.15 11.02 55.26
C ALA A 10 -42.13 12.13 56.33
N LEU A 11 -41.28 13.16 56.13
CA LEU A 11 -41.66 14.53 55.72
C LEU A 11 -40.42 15.46 55.57
N VAL A 12 -40.45 16.32 54.54
CA VAL A 12 -40.14 17.79 54.49
C VAL A 12 -38.83 18.29 55.14
N GLY A 13 -38.00 19.16 54.55
CA GLY A 13 -38.06 20.07 53.39
C GLY A 13 -37.05 21.21 53.62
N ILE A 14 -37.06 22.21 52.72
CA ILE A 14 -36.51 23.60 52.85
C ILE A 14 -35.19 23.89 52.10
N LEU A 15 -35.40 24.43 50.88
CA LEU A 15 -35.01 25.73 50.33
C LEU A 15 -33.54 26.21 50.27
N GLY A 16 -33.21 26.74 49.08
CA GLY A 16 -32.14 27.70 48.84
C GLY A 16 -32.02 28.10 47.36
N GLU A 17 -33.06 28.73 46.79
CA GLU A 17 -32.95 29.48 45.53
C GLU A 17 -32.09 30.72 45.72
N LEU A 18 -31.32 31.09 44.69
CA LEU A 18 -31.08 32.49 44.36
C LEU A 18 -31.06 32.66 42.85
N ARG A 19 -31.96 33.52 42.41
CA ARG A 19 -32.38 33.78 41.04
C ARG A 19 -32.29 35.30 40.82
N LEU A 20 -32.23 35.67 39.55
CA LEU A 20 -32.50 36.99 38.93
C LEU A 20 -31.30 37.96 38.81
N ALA A 21 -31.14 38.76 37.75
CA ALA A 21 -31.69 38.87 36.39
C ALA A 21 -30.88 39.98 35.65
N PRO A 22 -31.34 40.71 34.60
CA PRO A 22 -30.64 40.79 33.32
C PRO A 22 -30.22 42.22 32.89
N SER A 23 -29.51 42.37 31.78
CA SER A 23 -29.52 43.65 31.04
C SER A 23 -29.23 43.45 29.54
N ARG A 24 -29.71 44.42 28.77
CA ARG A 24 -30.14 44.36 27.37
C ARG A 24 -29.26 45.29 26.50
N ARG A 25 -29.21 44.95 25.20
CA ARG A 25 -28.94 45.77 23.99
C ARG A 25 -27.51 46.15 23.61
N GLY A 26 -27.23 45.94 22.32
CA GLY A 26 -26.16 46.62 21.57
C GLY A 26 -25.92 45.97 20.21
N LEU A 27 -26.61 46.44 19.16
CA LEU A 27 -26.30 46.17 17.75
C LEU A 27 -24.92 46.76 17.41
N GLY A 28 -24.13 46.03 16.63
CA GLY A 28 -22.86 46.50 16.07
C GLY A 28 -22.30 45.51 15.05
N CYS A 29 -22.53 45.82 13.78
CA CYS A 29 -21.91 45.17 12.63
C CYS A 29 -20.38 45.37 12.69
N LEU A 30 -19.56 44.36 12.39
CA LEU A 30 -18.27 44.51 11.72
C LEU A 30 -17.66 43.15 11.33
N SER A 31 -17.02 43.19 10.18
CA SER A 31 -16.45 42.13 9.37
C SER A 31 -15.05 41.68 9.84
N SER A 32 -14.64 40.53 9.31
CA SER A 32 -13.26 40.09 9.02
C SER A 32 -12.48 39.23 10.03
N LEU A 33 -11.70 38.31 9.43
CA LEU A 33 -10.55 37.53 9.92
C LEU A 33 -10.82 36.14 10.53
N THR A 34 -10.96 35.16 9.63
CA THR A 34 -10.67 33.74 9.89
C THR A 34 -9.15 33.54 10.07
N ARG A 35 -8.69 33.50 11.33
CA ARG A 35 -7.35 33.03 11.69
C ARG A 35 -7.41 31.53 11.97
N SER A 36 -6.83 30.72 11.09
CA SER A 36 -6.61 29.28 11.34
C SER A 36 -5.51 29.09 12.40
N PRO A 37 -5.64 28.15 13.34
CA PRO A 37 -4.59 27.87 14.29
C PRO A 37 -3.46 27.06 13.63
N SER A 38 -2.25 27.58 13.76
CA SER A 38 -0.98 26.97 13.35
C SER A 38 -0.72 25.68 14.13
N ILE A 39 -0.45 24.60 13.40
CA ILE A 39 0.03 23.32 13.95
C ILE A 39 1.50 23.50 14.35
N PRO A 40 1.91 23.16 15.60
CA PRO A 40 3.30 23.26 16.01
C PRO A 40 4.17 22.23 15.28
N ARG A 41 5.29 22.69 14.71
CA ARG A 41 6.37 21.84 14.19
C ARG A 41 7.00 21.10 15.38
N LEU A 42 7.03 19.78 15.33
CA LEU A 42 7.81 18.96 16.26
C LEU A 42 9.31 19.05 15.90
N PRO A 43 10.21 19.02 16.90
CA PRO A 43 11.64 19.19 16.70
C PRO A 43 12.25 17.99 15.99
N SER A 44 13.20 18.29 15.10
CA SER A 44 14.11 17.34 14.47
C SER A 44 14.88 16.56 15.55
N PHE A 45 14.81 15.23 15.50
CA PHE A 45 15.70 14.39 16.29
C PHE A 45 17.12 14.50 15.72
N SER A 46 17.93 15.34 16.36
CA SER A 46 19.38 15.35 16.19
C SER A 46 19.94 14.07 16.81
N ARG A 47 20.50 13.19 15.98
CA ARG A 47 21.26 12.03 16.43
C ARG A 47 22.58 12.57 16.99
N THR A 48 22.76 12.50 18.30
CA THR A 48 24.06 12.73 18.94
C THR A 48 25.00 11.61 18.53
N GLU A 49 26.02 11.97 17.76
CA GLU A 49 27.18 11.11 17.50
C GLU A 49 28.01 11.01 18.78
N SER A 50 28.10 9.80 19.32
CA SER A 50 29.08 9.45 20.35
C SER A 50 30.37 9.08 19.64
N THR A 51 31.43 9.85 19.90
CA THR A 51 32.81 9.58 19.52
C THR A 51 33.29 8.28 20.18
N ALA A 52 33.28 7.20 19.42
CA ALA A 52 34.01 5.99 19.73
C ALA A 52 34.87 5.64 18.52
N THR A 53 36.19 5.76 18.69
CA THR A 53 37.24 5.48 17.74
C THR A 53 37.08 4.07 17.18
N LYS A 54 36.66 3.95 15.91
CA LYS A 54 36.68 2.68 15.17
C LYS A 54 38.04 2.54 14.48
N PRO A 55 38.62 1.32 14.46
CA PRO A 55 39.87 1.07 13.77
C PRO A 55 39.68 1.22 12.26
N ALA A 56 40.69 1.78 11.60
CA ALA A 56 40.75 1.91 10.15
C ALA A 56 40.64 0.52 9.51
N PHE A 57 39.50 0.26 8.87
CA PHE A 57 39.37 -0.81 7.90
C PHE A 57 39.55 -0.16 6.54
N GLU A 58 40.69 -0.44 5.88
CA GLU A 58 40.94 -0.03 4.51
C GLU A 58 39.91 -0.69 3.59
N SER A 59 38.83 0.03 3.27
CA SER A 59 37.89 -0.36 2.23
C SER A 59 38.43 0.07 0.87
N GLY A 60 39.39 -0.71 0.36
CA GLY A 60 39.73 -0.71 -1.05
C GLY A 60 38.60 -1.35 -1.85
N SER A 61 37.57 -0.59 -2.19
CA SER A 61 36.62 -0.96 -3.25
C SER A 61 36.64 0.16 -4.28
N ALA A 62 37.54 0.03 -5.24
CA ALA A 62 37.52 0.82 -6.46
C ALA A 62 36.13 0.66 -7.11
N GLY A 63 35.37 1.75 -7.20
CA GLY A 63 34.07 1.75 -7.85
C GLY A 63 34.25 1.34 -9.30
N ALA A 64 33.70 0.19 -9.68
CA ALA A 64 33.62 -0.22 -11.07
C ALA A 64 32.93 0.91 -11.87
N PRO A 65 33.40 1.21 -13.10
CA PRO A 65 32.77 2.21 -13.94
C PRO A 65 31.29 1.86 -14.15
N LYS A 66 30.39 2.82 -13.94
CA LYS A 66 28.96 2.63 -14.21
C LYS A 66 28.79 2.30 -15.69
N PRO A 67 28.00 1.26 -16.04
CA PRO A 67 27.78 0.89 -17.43
C PRO A 67 27.19 2.04 -18.22
N SER A 68 27.62 2.20 -19.47
CA SER A 68 27.07 3.22 -20.36
C SER A 68 25.58 2.95 -20.67
N PRO A 69 24.76 3.97 -20.96
CA PRO A 69 23.33 3.76 -21.31
C PRO A 69 23.09 2.73 -22.43
N GLU A 70 24.05 2.55 -23.34
CA GLU A 70 24.00 1.59 -24.45
C GLU A 70 24.15 0.13 -23.99
N GLU A 71 24.64 -0.10 -22.77
CA GLU A 71 24.81 -1.44 -22.16
C GLU A 71 23.56 -1.92 -21.40
N TYR A 72 22.55 -1.06 -21.22
CA TYR A 72 21.31 -1.45 -20.56
C TYR A 72 20.40 -2.25 -21.48
N VAL A 73 19.51 -3.05 -20.88
CA VAL A 73 18.51 -3.83 -21.63
C VAL A 73 17.44 -2.89 -22.19
N GLN A 74 17.21 -2.96 -23.51
CA GLN A 74 16.35 -2.02 -24.24
C GLN A 74 15.25 -2.69 -25.09
N PRO A 75 14.30 -3.43 -24.49
CA PRO A 75 13.32 -4.18 -25.24
C PRO A 75 12.32 -3.26 -25.94
N SER A 76 11.96 -3.61 -27.18
CA SER A 76 10.83 -3.00 -27.90
C SER A 76 9.63 -3.94 -27.80
N ILE A 77 8.65 -3.59 -26.97
CA ILE A 77 7.46 -4.42 -26.76
C ILE A 77 6.28 -3.90 -27.58
N ARG A 78 5.49 -4.81 -28.13
CA ARG A 78 4.28 -4.56 -28.91
C ARG A 78 3.05 -4.52 -28.05
N THR A 79 2.96 -5.27 -26.95
CA THR A 79 1.76 -5.24 -26.10
C THR A 79 2.08 -5.55 -24.64
N LEU A 80 1.15 -5.20 -23.74
CA LEU A 80 1.15 -5.61 -22.34
C LEU A 80 0.03 -6.59 -22.02
N ARG A 81 -0.70 -7.05 -23.05
CA ARG A 81 -1.82 -7.98 -22.90
C ARG A 81 -1.29 -9.43 -22.94
N PRO A 82 -1.50 -10.23 -21.88
CA PRO A 82 -1.00 -11.61 -21.83
C PRO A 82 -1.43 -12.50 -23.01
N ASP A 83 -2.67 -12.39 -23.48
CA ASP A 83 -3.23 -13.19 -24.57
C ASP A 83 -2.82 -12.71 -25.97
N ALA A 84 -2.08 -11.61 -26.08
CA ALA A 84 -1.58 -11.08 -27.35
C ALA A 84 -0.04 -11.01 -27.40
N LEU A 85 0.65 -11.59 -26.42
CA LEU A 85 2.11 -11.65 -26.39
C LEU A 85 2.65 -12.43 -27.61
N SER A 86 3.78 -11.97 -28.12
CA SER A 86 4.57 -12.61 -29.16
C SER A 86 6.00 -12.85 -28.68
N PRO A 87 6.79 -13.75 -29.31
CA PRO A 87 8.18 -13.96 -28.92
C PRO A 87 9.05 -12.70 -28.93
N GLU A 88 8.68 -11.68 -29.71
CA GLU A 88 9.36 -10.39 -29.76
C GLU A 88 9.08 -9.48 -28.56
N ASP A 89 8.05 -9.77 -27.75
CA ASP A 89 7.78 -9.08 -26.49
C ASP A 89 8.65 -9.60 -25.33
N HIS A 90 9.43 -10.66 -25.57
CA HIS A 90 10.25 -11.31 -24.56
C HIS A 90 11.48 -10.45 -24.21
N VAL A 91 11.74 -10.30 -22.91
CA VAL A 91 12.84 -9.52 -22.37
C VAL A 91 13.83 -10.46 -21.70
N VAL A 92 15.12 -10.29 -21.99
CA VAL A 92 16.21 -11.04 -21.39
C VAL A 92 17.21 -10.08 -20.76
N PHE A 93 17.60 -10.37 -19.52
CA PHE A 93 18.61 -9.65 -18.76
C PHE A 93 19.88 -10.50 -18.69
N PRO A 94 20.87 -10.30 -19.59
CA PRO A 94 22.07 -11.15 -19.63
C PRO A 94 23.02 -10.90 -18.44
N VAL A 95 22.93 -9.72 -17.83
CA VAL A 95 23.74 -9.27 -16.69
C VAL A 95 22.84 -8.56 -15.68
N ASP A 96 23.37 -8.24 -14.51
CA ASP A 96 22.64 -7.44 -13.52
C ASP A 96 22.40 -6.02 -14.07
N GLN A 97 21.16 -5.55 -13.99
CA GLN A 97 20.74 -4.29 -14.61
C GLN A 97 19.97 -3.43 -13.62
N GLU A 98 20.42 -2.19 -13.40
CA GLU A 98 19.71 -1.25 -12.52
C GLU A 98 18.40 -0.78 -13.17
N TYR A 99 18.45 -0.62 -14.50
CA TYR A 99 17.36 -0.10 -15.31
C TYR A 99 17.10 -0.98 -16.53
N CYS A 100 15.88 -0.87 -17.06
CA CYS A 100 15.50 -1.37 -18.37
C CYS A 100 14.78 -0.25 -19.12
N PHE A 101 15.15 0.00 -20.38
CA PHE A 101 14.52 1.01 -21.22
C PHE A 101 13.52 0.36 -22.17
N VAL A 102 12.23 0.45 -21.86
CA VAL A 102 11.17 -0.20 -22.63
C VAL A 102 10.64 0.74 -23.71
N TRP A 103 10.72 0.31 -24.96
CA TRP A 103 10.22 1.04 -26.12
C TRP A 103 8.88 0.49 -26.59
N ASP A 104 8.03 1.34 -27.16
CA ASP A 104 6.80 0.89 -27.84
C ASP A 104 7.11 0.54 -29.30
N ALA A 105 7.11 -0.77 -29.60
CA ALA A 105 7.40 -1.32 -30.92
C ALA A 105 6.46 -0.81 -32.03
N LEU A 106 5.24 -0.37 -31.70
CA LEU A 106 4.25 0.10 -32.67
C LEU A 106 4.07 1.63 -32.67
N ALA A 107 4.88 2.36 -31.90
CA ALA A 107 4.86 3.82 -31.96
C ALA A 107 5.28 4.26 -33.37
N GLN A 108 4.37 4.92 -34.11
CA GLN A 108 4.66 5.42 -35.44
C GLN A 108 5.82 6.42 -35.39
N GLU A 109 6.86 6.16 -36.19
CA GLU A 109 7.85 7.20 -36.50
C GLU A 109 7.11 8.34 -37.21
N LYS A 110 7.29 9.58 -36.74
CA LYS A 110 6.66 10.73 -37.38
C LYS A 110 7.16 10.81 -38.83
N PRO A 111 6.29 10.73 -39.85
CA PRO A 111 6.73 10.86 -41.23
C PRO A 111 7.32 12.26 -41.44
N GLY A 112 8.60 12.31 -41.83
CA GLY A 112 9.32 13.56 -42.10
C GLY A 112 10.41 13.94 -41.09
N SER A 113 10.63 13.17 -40.01
CA SER A 113 11.89 13.30 -39.27
C SER A 113 13.00 12.58 -40.03
N SER A 114 14.16 13.23 -40.20
CA SER A 114 15.44 12.59 -40.54
C SER A 114 15.63 11.30 -39.72
N PRO A 115 16.42 10.31 -40.19
CA PRO A 115 16.63 9.05 -39.47
C PRO A 115 16.84 9.36 -37.99
N PRO A 116 16.02 8.80 -37.10
CA PRO A 116 15.97 9.23 -35.72
C PRO A 116 17.36 9.03 -35.15
N THR A 117 18.00 10.13 -34.75
CA THR A 117 18.93 9.99 -33.63
C THR A 117 18.06 9.42 -32.50
N ASP A 118 18.48 8.28 -31.95
CA ASP A 118 17.76 7.39 -31.01
C ASP A 118 17.03 8.13 -29.85
N LYS A 119 17.41 9.38 -29.60
CA LYS A 119 16.92 10.30 -28.57
C LYS A 119 15.48 10.83 -28.76
N SER A 120 14.82 10.55 -29.89
CA SER A 120 13.47 11.11 -30.20
C SER A 120 12.31 10.20 -29.82
N ARG A 121 12.54 8.88 -29.75
CA ARG A 121 11.46 7.93 -29.52
C ARG A 121 11.12 7.92 -28.01
N PRO A 122 9.82 7.97 -27.63
CA PRO A 122 9.47 7.88 -26.22
C PRO A 122 9.77 6.46 -25.70
N PHE A 123 10.48 6.38 -24.58
CA PHE A 123 10.75 5.13 -23.87
C PHE A 123 10.22 5.21 -22.44
N SER A 124 10.24 4.07 -21.75
CA SER A 124 9.99 4.00 -20.32
C SER A 124 11.21 3.46 -19.61
N THR A 125 11.61 4.10 -18.52
CA THR A 125 12.66 3.59 -17.64
C THR A 125 11.99 2.77 -16.54
N ILE A 126 12.32 1.49 -16.46
CA ILE A 126 11.80 0.56 -15.47
C ILE A 126 12.93 0.16 -14.51
N ARG A 127 12.66 0.16 -13.21
CA ARG A 127 13.59 -0.25 -12.14
C ARG A 127 13.06 -1.44 -11.37
N TYR A 128 13.95 -2.28 -10.86
CA TYR A 128 13.54 -3.39 -9.98
C TYR A 128 13.12 -2.89 -8.59
N SER A 129 13.86 -1.97 -7.99
CA SER A 129 13.49 -1.30 -6.74
C SER A 129 13.89 0.17 -6.78
N GLU A 130 13.35 0.96 -5.85
CA GLU A 130 13.91 2.29 -5.54
C GLU A 130 15.22 2.20 -4.75
N ASP A 131 15.43 1.07 -4.08
CA ASP A 131 16.71 0.73 -3.48
C ASP A 131 17.69 0.32 -4.60
N ASP A 132 19.00 0.36 -4.33
CA ASP A 132 20.09 -0.04 -5.27
C ASP A 132 20.10 -1.56 -5.56
N THR A 133 18.94 -2.10 -5.91
CA THR A 133 18.70 -3.51 -6.22
C THR A 133 18.47 -3.64 -7.71
N TYR A 134 19.15 -4.62 -8.29
CA TYR A 134 19.23 -4.82 -9.73
C TYR A 134 18.22 -5.88 -10.19
N PHE A 135 17.78 -5.79 -11.44
CA PHE A 135 17.27 -6.96 -12.15
C PHE A 135 18.39 -7.99 -12.21
N PRO A 136 18.17 -9.23 -11.75
CA PRO A 136 19.24 -10.22 -11.70
C PRO A 136 19.62 -10.73 -13.08
N ALA A 137 20.90 -11.02 -13.28
CA ALA A 137 21.41 -11.71 -14.45
C ALA A 137 20.67 -13.04 -14.68
N GLY A 138 20.39 -13.35 -15.95
CA GLY A 138 19.60 -14.50 -16.38
C GLY A 138 18.10 -14.35 -16.19
N LEU A 139 17.60 -13.21 -15.68
CA LEU A 139 16.16 -12.94 -15.66
C LEU A 139 15.64 -12.88 -17.09
N GLN A 140 14.55 -13.59 -17.37
CA GLN A 140 13.87 -13.50 -18.65
C GLN A 140 12.36 -13.68 -18.50
N GLY A 141 11.61 -13.11 -19.44
CA GLY A 141 10.15 -13.21 -19.45
C GLY A 141 9.46 -12.01 -20.09
N PHE A 142 8.25 -11.71 -19.63
CA PHE A 142 7.37 -10.72 -20.27
C PHE A 142 6.88 -9.67 -19.28
N PHE A 143 6.91 -8.40 -19.71
CA PHE A 143 6.10 -7.37 -19.06
C PHE A 143 4.64 -7.56 -19.43
N TYR A 144 3.75 -7.38 -18.45
CA TYR A 144 2.32 -7.45 -18.70
C TYR A 144 1.54 -6.56 -17.74
N TYR A 145 0.36 -6.14 -18.18
CA TYR A 145 -0.56 -5.38 -17.35
C TYR A 145 -1.52 -6.32 -16.63
N TYR A 146 -1.45 -6.31 -15.30
CA TYR A 146 -2.34 -7.05 -14.45
C TYR A 146 -3.50 -6.17 -14.00
N ASN A 147 -4.72 -6.64 -14.27
CA ASN A 147 -5.93 -6.04 -13.75
C ASN A 147 -6.63 -7.04 -12.82
N TYR A 148 -7.02 -6.59 -11.63
CA TYR A 148 -7.70 -7.45 -10.67
C TYR A 148 -9.12 -7.74 -11.16
N ALA A 149 -9.51 -9.02 -11.13
CA ALA A 149 -10.89 -9.39 -11.36
C ALA A 149 -11.77 -9.02 -10.15
N GLY A 150 -13.01 -8.59 -10.40
CA GLY A 150 -14.00 -8.35 -9.35
C GLY A 150 -14.15 -6.89 -8.92
N GLY A 151 -14.79 -6.69 -7.75
CA GLY A 151 -15.11 -5.37 -7.19
C GLY A 151 -13.86 -4.66 -6.66
N VAL A 152 -13.14 -4.03 -7.57
CA VAL A 152 -11.96 -3.20 -7.28
C VAL A 152 -11.99 -1.92 -8.11
N PRO A 153 -11.31 -0.84 -7.66
CA PRO A 153 -11.15 0.36 -8.47
C PRO A 153 -10.49 0.06 -9.83
N ARG A 154 -10.95 0.69 -10.90
CA ARG A 154 -10.32 0.60 -12.24
C ARG A 154 -8.86 1.06 -12.24
N THR A 155 -8.51 1.93 -11.30
CA THR A 155 -7.16 2.46 -11.10
C THR A 155 -6.22 1.52 -10.35
N SER A 156 -6.69 0.34 -9.94
CA SER A 156 -5.89 -0.65 -9.19
C SER A 156 -4.98 -1.51 -10.06
N GLY A 157 -4.99 -1.32 -11.38
CA GLY A 157 -4.13 -2.09 -12.28
C GLY A 157 -2.64 -1.81 -12.08
N GLU A 158 -1.82 -2.76 -12.51
CA GLU A 158 -0.40 -2.82 -12.20
C GLU A 158 0.38 -3.32 -13.41
N LEU A 159 1.52 -2.70 -13.72
CA LEU A 159 2.54 -3.32 -14.56
C LEU A 159 3.29 -4.35 -13.72
N ARG A 160 3.50 -5.55 -14.25
CA ARG A 160 4.24 -6.64 -13.62
C ARG A 160 5.20 -7.30 -14.62
N PHE A 161 6.10 -8.14 -14.11
CA PHE A 161 7.00 -8.96 -14.91
C PHE A 161 6.76 -10.43 -14.60
N ARG A 162 6.44 -11.22 -15.63
CA ARG A 162 6.22 -12.67 -15.55
C ARG A 162 7.49 -13.37 -16.02
N LYS A 163 8.16 -14.11 -15.14
CA LYS A 163 9.29 -14.96 -15.49
C LYS A 163 8.80 -16.19 -16.26
N THR A 164 9.43 -16.49 -17.39
CA THR A 164 9.16 -17.66 -18.22
C THR A 164 10.46 -18.41 -18.53
N TYR A 165 10.34 -19.67 -18.97
CA TYR A 165 11.50 -20.48 -19.32
C TYR A 165 12.00 -20.22 -20.74
N SER A 166 11.11 -19.82 -21.63
CA SER A 166 11.41 -19.48 -23.01
C SER A 166 10.70 -18.20 -23.44
N ASN A 167 10.95 -17.80 -24.69
CA ASN A 167 10.25 -16.73 -25.37
C ASN A 167 8.92 -17.18 -26.00
N ASP A 168 8.47 -18.42 -25.79
CA ASP A 168 7.14 -18.85 -26.23
C ASP A 168 6.06 -18.25 -25.32
N PRO A 169 5.11 -17.45 -25.84
CA PRO A 169 3.99 -16.91 -25.06
C PRO A 169 3.15 -17.97 -24.33
N VAL A 170 3.14 -19.23 -24.80
CA VAL A 170 2.44 -20.33 -24.13
C VAL A 170 2.95 -20.55 -22.70
N ASP A 171 4.25 -20.31 -22.46
CA ASP A 171 4.88 -20.43 -21.15
C ASP A 171 4.40 -19.36 -20.16
N PHE A 172 3.73 -18.30 -20.62
CA PHE A 172 3.23 -17.25 -19.74
C PHE A 172 2.32 -17.80 -18.64
N SER A 173 1.48 -18.79 -18.97
CA SER A 173 0.50 -19.39 -18.06
C SER A 173 1.14 -20.21 -16.92
N SER A 174 2.28 -20.85 -17.19
CA SER A 174 3.05 -21.64 -16.22
C SER A 174 4.13 -20.81 -15.52
N GLY A 175 4.41 -19.61 -16.03
CA GLY A 175 5.38 -18.66 -15.49
C GLY A 175 5.02 -18.10 -14.12
N GLN A 176 6.01 -17.53 -13.43
CA GLN A 176 5.86 -16.96 -12.09
C GLN A 176 6.13 -15.46 -12.11
N ASP A 177 5.36 -14.68 -11.35
CA ASP A 177 5.67 -13.26 -11.19
C ASP A 177 7.08 -13.09 -10.58
N LEU A 178 7.82 -12.11 -11.08
CA LEU A 178 9.05 -11.65 -10.46
C LEU A 178 8.72 -11.19 -9.04
N PRO A 179 9.31 -11.78 -7.97
CA PRO A 179 9.08 -11.30 -6.62
C PRO A 179 9.80 -9.97 -6.40
N ALA A 180 9.22 -9.09 -5.60
CA ALA A 180 9.92 -7.98 -4.96
C ALA A 180 10.71 -8.48 -3.74
N ALA A 181 11.51 -7.61 -3.10
CA ALA A 181 12.30 -7.97 -1.91
C ALA A 181 11.49 -8.62 -0.77
N HIS A 182 10.23 -8.23 -0.61
CA HIS A 182 9.33 -8.81 0.40
C HIS A 182 8.56 -10.05 -0.09
N GLY A 183 8.87 -10.61 -1.27
CA GLY A 183 8.26 -11.83 -1.80
C GLY A 183 6.87 -11.69 -2.43
N LEU A 184 6.24 -10.51 -2.39
CA LEU A 184 5.04 -10.25 -3.21
C LEU A 184 5.45 -9.96 -4.65
N PRO A 185 4.56 -10.11 -5.64
CA PRO A 185 4.84 -9.71 -7.01
C PRO A 185 5.41 -8.29 -7.10
N TRP A 186 6.53 -8.15 -7.80
CA TRP A 186 7.07 -6.88 -8.25
C TRP A 186 6.02 -6.20 -9.15
N ARG A 187 5.80 -4.92 -8.91
CA ARG A 187 4.72 -4.18 -9.58
C ARG A 187 4.96 -2.68 -9.61
N ILE A 188 4.46 -2.03 -10.65
CA ILE A 188 4.29 -0.57 -10.72
C ILE A 188 2.79 -0.27 -10.86
N GLN A 189 2.23 0.46 -9.91
CA GLN A 189 0.78 0.74 -9.88
C GLN A 189 0.41 1.80 -10.93
N LEU A 190 -0.80 1.69 -11.49
CA LEU A 190 -1.28 2.62 -12.53
C LEU A 190 -1.16 4.10 -12.14
N PRO A 191 -1.44 4.55 -10.90
CA PRO A 191 -1.23 5.95 -10.53
C PRO A 191 0.23 6.42 -10.71
N THR A 192 1.21 5.54 -10.48
CA THR A 192 2.63 5.84 -10.70
C THR A 192 2.97 5.87 -12.20
N LEU A 193 2.43 4.92 -12.97
CA LEU A 193 2.57 4.90 -14.43
C LEU A 193 1.95 6.16 -15.06
N ALA A 194 0.81 6.62 -14.54
CA ALA A 194 0.04 7.72 -15.10
C ALA A 194 0.75 9.08 -15.03
N ILE A 195 1.55 9.34 -13.98
CA ILE A 195 2.19 10.65 -13.78
C ILE A 195 3.66 10.72 -14.20
N SER A 196 4.37 9.61 -14.16
CA SER A 196 5.84 9.64 -14.24
C SER A 196 6.30 9.86 -15.68
N PRO A 197 7.09 10.89 -16.02
CA PRO A 197 7.60 11.06 -17.37
C PRO A 197 8.38 9.82 -17.86
N PHE A 198 8.98 9.06 -16.94
CA PHE A 198 9.70 7.81 -17.19
C PHE A 198 8.82 6.63 -17.61
N HIS A 199 7.50 6.75 -17.66
CA HIS A 199 6.61 5.64 -18.04
C HIS A 199 5.79 5.96 -19.31
N GLN A 200 6.32 6.83 -20.18
CA GLN A 200 5.58 7.33 -21.34
C GLN A 200 5.18 6.23 -22.33
N SER A 201 6.12 5.37 -22.74
CA SER A 201 5.82 4.28 -23.69
C SER A 201 4.83 3.28 -23.11
N ILE A 202 4.97 2.92 -21.82
CA ILE A 202 4.02 2.04 -21.13
C ILE A 202 2.62 2.65 -21.11
N ARG A 203 2.48 3.94 -20.78
CA ARG A 203 1.18 4.62 -20.84
C ARG A 203 0.56 4.58 -22.23
N GLN A 204 1.37 4.81 -23.28
CA GLN A 204 0.90 4.79 -24.66
C GLN A 204 0.38 3.40 -25.05
N ILE A 205 1.11 2.34 -24.71
CA ILE A 205 0.68 0.95 -24.94
C ILE A 205 -0.63 0.67 -24.19
N LEU A 206 -0.75 1.07 -22.93
CA LEU A 206 -1.98 0.87 -22.13
C LEU A 206 -3.22 1.51 -22.76
N LEU A 207 -3.08 2.73 -23.29
CA LEU A 207 -4.17 3.46 -23.96
C LEU A 207 -4.48 2.86 -25.34
N ARG A 208 -3.45 2.63 -26.17
CA ARG A 208 -3.59 2.08 -27.52
C ARG A 208 -4.24 0.69 -27.51
N ASP A 209 -3.82 -0.17 -26.59
CA ASP A 209 -4.35 -1.53 -26.48
C ASP A 209 -5.68 -1.60 -25.72
N ASN A 210 -6.26 -0.45 -25.36
CA ASN A 210 -7.49 -0.33 -24.58
C ASN A 210 -7.44 -1.13 -23.26
N LEU A 211 -6.25 -1.28 -22.67
CA LEU A 211 -6.07 -1.89 -21.35
C LEU A 211 -6.50 -0.93 -20.24
N VAL A 212 -6.40 0.37 -20.51
CA VAL A 212 -6.88 1.46 -19.66
C VAL A 212 -7.55 2.50 -20.55
N ASP A 213 -8.77 2.90 -20.22
CA ASP A 213 -9.45 4.00 -20.94
C ASP A 213 -8.91 5.38 -20.50
N GLU A 214 -9.04 6.39 -21.36
CA GLU A 214 -8.51 7.74 -21.10
C GLU A 214 -9.03 8.36 -19.79
N LYS A 215 -10.30 8.12 -19.45
CA LYS A 215 -10.91 8.61 -18.22
C LYS A 215 -10.24 7.96 -17.00
N THR A 216 -10.04 6.65 -17.03
CA THR A 216 -9.33 5.91 -15.97
C THR A 216 -7.88 6.39 -15.86
N MET A 217 -7.19 6.61 -16.97
CA MET A 217 -5.82 7.14 -16.99
C MET A 217 -5.73 8.53 -16.35
N LYS A 218 -6.68 9.42 -16.65
CA LYS A 218 -6.76 10.75 -16.05
C LYS A 218 -6.97 10.69 -14.54
N VAL A 219 -7.91 9.87 -14.07
CA VAL A 219 -8.15 9.68 -12.62
C VAL A 219 -6.91 9.10 -11.93
N ALA A 220 -6.25 8.12 -12.56
CA ALA A 220 -5.01 7.56 -12.05
C ALA A 220 -3.89 8.62 -11.96
N ALA A 221 -3.80 9.55 -12.92
CA ALA A 221 -2.83 10.65 -12.88
C ALA A 221 -3.11 11.63 -11.73
N GLU A 222 -4.38 11.95 -11.47
CA GLU A 222 -4.79 12.78 -10.32
C GLU A 222 -4.42 12.10 -8.99
N MET A 223 -4.71 10.79 -8.85
CA MET A 223 -4.29 9.98 -7.70
C MET A 223 -2.77 9.94 -7.55
N GLY A 224 -2.05 9.74 -8.65
CA GLY A 224 -0.58 9.68 -8.68
C GLY A 224 0.03 11.00 -8.22
N THR A 225 -0.51 12.12 -8.68
CA THR A 225 -0.04 13.47 -8.31
C THR A 225 -0.22 13.72 -6.80
N ALA A 226 -1.35 13.29 -6.25
CA ALA A 226 -1.58 13.36 -4.80
C ALA A 226 -0.59 12.48 -4.01
N ARG A 227 -0.22 11.32 -4.58
CA ARG A 227 0.72 10.37 -3.98
C ARG A 227 2.18 10.80 -4.07
N ALA A 228 2.62 11.38 -5.19
CA ALA A 228 4.03 11.82 -5.39
C ALA A 228 4.50 12.82 -4.32
N ARG A 229 3.56 13.52 -3.66
CA ARG A 229 3.84 14.39 -2.50
C ARG A 229 4.15 13.60 -1.21
N ARG A 230 4.21 12.27 -1.26
CA ARG A 230 4.35 11.34 -0.13
C ARG A 230 5.45 10.32 -0.43
N ARG A 231 5.88 9.59 0.60
CA ARG A 231 6.88 8.52 0.45
C ARG A 231 6.31 7.40 -0.43
N GLU A 232 6.98 7.10 -1.53
CA GLU A 232 6.50 6.17 -2.56
C GLU A 232 6.37 4.72 -2.07
N GLN A 233 7.14 4.36 -1.04
CA GLN A 233 7.21 3.01 -0.46
C GLN A 233 6.01 2.61 0.43
N ILE A 234 5.02 3.49 0.66
CA ILE A 234 3.86 3.15 1.49
C ILE A 234 2.89 2.24 0.70
N PRO A 235 2.49 1.07 1.24
CA PRO A 235 1.52 0.20 0.60
C PRO A 235 0.19 0.92 0.33
N VAL A 236 -0.27 0.84 -0.92
CA VAL A 236 -1.62 1.27 -1.33
C VAL A 236 -2.49 0.03 -1.51
N ILE A 237 -3.48 -0.12 -0.63
CA ILE A 237 -4.35 -1.28 -0.53
C ILE A 237 -5.72 -0.92 -1.12
N HIS A 238 -6.21 -1.70 -2.07
CA HIS A 238 -7.47 -1.45 -2.76
C HIS A 238 -8.56 -2.48 -2.44
N SER A 239 -8.25 -3.58 -1.77
CA SER A 239 -9.26 -4.61 -1.46
C SER A 239 -9.02 -5.32 -0.14
N LEU A 240 -10.10 -5.83 0.45
CA LEU A 240 -10.02 -6.85 1.49
C LEU A 240 -9.34 -8.10 0.90
N ARG A 241 -8.56 -8.80 1.71
CA ARG A 241 -7.73 -9.96 1.34
C ARG A 241 -6.57 -9.64 0.39
N GLN A 242 -6.34 -8.39 0.03
CA GLN A 242 -5.13 -8.04 -0.70
C GLN A 242 -3.88 -8.26 0.18
N PRO A 243 -2.89 -9.03 -0.31
CA PRO A 243 -1.64 -9.23 0.41
C PRO A 243 -0.84 -7.93 0.55
N PHE A 244 -0.26 -7.71 1.73
CA PHE A 244 0.70 -6.65 2.02
C PHE A 244 1.78 -7.14 3.00
N PHE A 245 2.98 -6.56 2.90
CA PHE A 245 4.09 -6.86 3.80
C PHE A 245 3.92 -6.17 5.16
N LEU A 246 4.24 -6.88 6.25
CA LEU A 246 4.22 -6.37 7.60
C LEU A 246 5.48 -6.79 8.35
N ASP A 247 6.32 -5.82 8.70
CA ASP A 247 7.41 -6.00 9.66
C ASP A 247 6.86 -5.93 11.09
N PHE A 248 7.06 -6.99 11.88
CA PHE A 248 6.56 -7.07 13.25
C PHE A 248 7.29 -6.13 14.21
N ALA A 249 8.54 -5.75 13.92
CA ALA A 249 9.34 -4.89 14.79
C ALA A 249 9.06 -3.40 14.59
N SER A 250 8.53 -3.01 13.42
CA SER A 250 8.33 -1.60 13.08
C SER A 250 7.43 -0.87 14.10
N PRO A 251 7.83 0.27 14.67
CA PRO A 251 7.05 0.97 15.70
C PRO A 251 5.73 1.53 15.16
N ILE A 252 5.66 1.77 13.84
CA ILE A 252 4.50 2.34 13.14
C ILE A 252 4.30 1.65 11.79
N HIS A 253 3.05 1.52 11.37
CA HIS A 253 2.69 1.03 10.05
C HIS A 253 1.92 2.11 9.28
N TRP A 254 2.25 2.22 8.01
CA TRP A 254 1.62 3.14 7.08
C TRP A 254 0.79 2.34 6.09
N TRP A 255 -0.47 2.74 5.91
CA TRP A 255 -1.34 2.19 4.88
C TRP A 255 -2.07 3.32 4.18
N HIS A 256 -2.12 3.24 2.86
CA HIS A 256 -2.96 4.09 2.04
C HIS A 256 -4.00 3.21 1.37
N PHE A 257 -5.18 3.77 1.14
CA PHE A 257 -6.30 2.99 0.63
C PHE A 257 -6.78 3.59 -0.67
N MET A 258 -6.83 2.78 -1.73
CA MET A 258 -7.28 3.24 -3.04
C MET A 258 -8.80 3.09 -3.13
N GLY A 259 -9.49 4.20 -3.32
CA GLY A 259 -10.90 4.21 -3.72
C GLY A 259 -11.06 4.31 -5.24
N PRO A 260 -12.31 4.43 -5.72
CA PRO A 260 -12.59 4.55 -7.16
C PRO A 260 -11.97 5.78 -7.83
N ASP A 261 -11.89 6.90 -7.10
CA ASP A 261 -11.52 8.21 -7.63
C ASP A 261 -10.37 8.92 -6.87
N ARG A 262 -9.98 8.41 -5.70
CA ARG A 262 -8.90 8.97 -4.88
C ARG A 262 -8.12 7.93 -4.09
N ILE A 263 -6.95 8.34 -3.59
CA ILE A 263 -6.21 7.60 -2.55
C ILE A 263 -6.48 8.26 -1.19
N HIS A 264 -6.94 7.46 -0.23
CA HIS A 264 -7.13 7.85 1.16
C HIS A 264 -5.83 7.66 1.94
N PHE A 265 -5.15 8.77 2.22
CA PHE A 265 -3.93 8.78 3.01
C PHE A 265 -4.27 8.73 4.50
N THR A 266 -3.87 7.65 5.18
CA THR A 266 -4.06 7.54 6.64
C THR A 266 -2.84 7.99 7.42
N ARG A 267 -3.07 8.40 8.67
CA ARG A 267 -2.00 8.64 9.65
C ARG A 267 -1.33 7.31 10.02
N PRO A 268 -0.05 7.32 10.44
CA PRO A 268 0.62 6.11 10.84
C PRO A 268 -0.14 5.45 11.99
N SER A 269 -0.45 4.17 11.82
CA SER A 269 -0.95 3.36 12.91
C SER A 269 0.24 2.93 13.75
N SER A 270 0.13 3.00 15.07
CA SER A 270 1.12 2.34 15.91
C SER A 270 1.15 0.84 15.67
N ASN A 271 2.27 0.22 16.03
CA ASN A 271 2.48 -1.21 15.86
C ASN A 271 1.27 -2.04 16.28
N VAL A 272 0.86 -2.97 15.41
CA VAL A 272 -0.37 -3.75 15.60
C VAL A 272 -0.23 -4.82 16.69
N LEU A 273 0.97 -5.34 16.90
CA LEU A 273 1.30 -6.32 17.93
C LEU A 273 1.58 -5.69 19.30
N ALA A 274 2.04 -4.43 19.31
CA ALA A 274 2.39 -3.68 20.51
C ALA A 274 1.19 -3.50 21.46
N PRO A 275 1.22 -4.13 22.66
CA PRO A 275 0.20 -3.93 23.67
C PRO A 275 0.31 -2.53 24.29
N ARG A 276 -0.79 -2.10 24.92
CA ARG A 276 -0.83 -0.88 25.73
C ARG A 276 -0.98 -1.29 27.18
N VAL A 277 -0.11 -0.77 28.06
CA VAL A 277 -0.18 -0.98 29.51
C VAL A 277 -0.27 0.39 30.17
N GLY A 278 -1.45 0.69 30.75
CA GLY A 278 -1.79 2.05 31.16
C GLY A 278 -1.72 3.03 29.99
N ASP A 279 -0.97 4.12 30.16
CA ASP A 279 -0.74 5.11 29.11
C ASP A 279 0.50 4.85 28.25
N LYS A 280 1.32 3.86 28.63
CA LYS A 280 2.53 3.51 27.89
C LYS A 280 2.21 2.48 26.82
N ARG A 281 2.70 2.75 25.61
CA ARG A 281 2.76 1.76 24.53
C ARG A 281 4.09 1.04 24.60
N LEU A 282 4.04 -0.27 24.73
CA LEU A 282 5.23 -1.11 24.71
C LEU A 282 5.69 -1.32 23.26
N PRO A 283 6.96 -1.67 23.01
CA PRO A 283 7.39 -2.11 21.69
C PRO A 283 6.68 -3.41 21.30
N SER A 284 6.82 -3.83 20.05
CA SER A 284 6.34 -5.15 19.63
C SER A 284 7.04 -6.25 20.44
N PRO A 285 6.32 -7.27 20.91
CA PRO A 285 6.92 -8.44 21.54
C PRO A 285 7.70 -9.33 20.57
N TRP A 286 7.46 -9.19 19.26
CA TRP A 286 8.03 -10.04 18.22
C TRP A 286 8.79 -9.21 17.18
N LYS A 287 9.94 -9.74 16.76
CA LYS A 287 10.62 -9.41 15.50
C LYS A 287 10.22 -10.41 14.43
N GLY A 288 10.64 -10.18 13.19
CA GLY A 288 10.29 -10.99 12.03
C GLY A 288 9.29 -10.25 11.15
N SER A 289 8.81 -10.92 10.11
CA SER A 289 7.96 -10.29 9.11
C SER A 289 7.04 -11.29 8.45
N ALA A 290 5.94 -10.80 7.88
CA ALA A 290 4.96 -11.63 7.22
C ALA A 290 4.25 -10.93 6.07
N ILE A 291 3.72 -11.73 5.16
CA ILE A 291 2.65 -11.30 4.26
C ILE A 291 1.33 -11.44 5.00
N CYS A 292 0.61 -10.33 5.07
CA CYS A 292 -0.66 -10.23 5.76
C CYS A 292 -1.75 -9.75 4.82
N ALA A 293 -3.01 -9.86 5.24
CA ALA A 293 -4.11 -9.17 4.58
C ALA A 293 -5.18 -8.70 5.57
N PHE A 294 -5.88 -7.64 5.20
CA PHE A 294 -7.07 -7.19 5.92
C PHE A 294 -8.23 -8.11 5.59
N VAL A 295 -8.87 -8.68 6.60
CA VAL A 295 -10.02 -9.57 6.43
C VAL A 295 -11.19 -9.10 7.28
N PRO A 296 -12.44 -9.22 6.79
CA PRO A 296 -13.61 -8.94 7.61
C PRO A 296 -13.71 -9.98 8.74
N SER A 297 -14.28 -9.59 9.86
CA SER A 297 -14.61 -10.53 10.94
C SER A 297 -15.58 -11.60 10.45
N LYS A 298 -15.28 -12.87 10.78
CA LYS A 298 -16.16 -14.00 10.50
C LYS A 298 -17.07 -14.35 11.68
N ARG A 299 -16.96 -13.64 12.80
CA ARG A 299 -17.74 -13.96 14.00
C ARG A 299 -19.22 -13.63 13.77
N PRO A 300 -20.16 -14.52 14.12
CA PRO A 300 -21.59 -14.27 13.92
C PRO A 300 -22.09 -12.97 14.56
N ILE A 301 -21.55 -12.62 15.73
CA ILE A 301 -21.89 -11.38 16.46
C ILE A 301 -21.49 -10.09 15.71
N ASP A 302 -20.55 -10.19 14.77
CA ASP A 302 -20.06 -9.04 14.00
C ASP A 302 -20.73 -8.93 12.62
N LYS A 303 -21.76 -9.71 12.31
CA LYS A 303 -22.36 -9.79 10.94
C LYS A 303 -22.81 -8.42 10.38
N ASN A 304 -23.21 -7.51 11.25
CA ASN A 304 -23.66 -6.16 10.87
C ASN A 304 -22.62 -5.07 11.15
N ARG A 305 -21.39 -5.43 11.52
CA ARG A 305 -20.32 -4.50 11.88
C ARG A 305 -19.20 -4.55 10.85
N LYS A 306 -18.64 -3.40 10.50
CA LYS A 306 -17.44 -3.34 9.66
C LYS A 306 -16.19 -3.55 10.50
N LEU A 307 -16.03 -4.77 11.03
CA LEU A 307 -14.87 -5.13 11.84
C LEU A 307 -13.79 -5.79 10.97
N ILE A 308 -12.58 -5.24 11.01
CA ILE A 308 -11.42 -5.71 10.25
C ILE A 308 -10.41 -6.36 11.19
N ASN A 309 -9.87 -7.50 10.76
CA ASN A 309 -8.74 -8.17 11.36
C ASN A 309 -7.54 -8.16 10.39
N ILE A 310 -6.35 -8.46 10.91
CA ILE A 310 -5.17 -8.72 10.09
C ILE A 310 -4.88 -10.22 10.15
N LEU A 311 -5.00 -10.89 9.01
CA LEU A 311 -4.67 -12.30 8.83
C LEU A 311 -3.22 -12.42 8.37
N VAL A 312 -2.45 -13.30 9.00
CA VAL A 312 -1.13 -13.72 8.52
C VAL A 312 -1.33 -14.75 7.42
N ILE A 313 -0.94 -14.42 6.19
CA ILE A 313 -1.03 -15.34 5.05
C ILE A 313 0.18 -16.26 5.05
N SER A 314 1.38 -15.70 5.10
CA SER A 314 2.63 -16.43 5.15
C SER A 314 3.69 -15.69 5.96
N ILE A 315 4.60 -16.42 6.57
CA ILE A 315 5.77 -15.87 7.27
C ILE A 315 6.89 -15.66 6.25
N VAL A 316 7.49 -14.47 6.28
CA VAL A 316 8.65 -14.12 5.44
C VAL A 316 9.92 -14.34 6.27
N ASP A 317 10.06 -13.60 7.38
CA ASP A 317 11.11 -13.84 8.38
C ASP A 317 10.50 -14.47 9.64
N PRO A 318 11.02 -15.63 10.09
CA PRO A 318 10.51 -16.33 11.27
C PRO A 318 10.40 -15.41 12.50
N PRO A 319 9.22 -15.35 13.15
CA PRO A 319 9.07 -14.48 14.30
C PRO A 319 9.93 -14.92 15.49
N THR A 320 10.66 -13.97 16.07
CA THR A 320 11.54 -14.19 17.23
C THR A 320 11.23 -13.19 18.34
N PRO A 321 11.49 -13.51 19.62
CA PRO A 321 11.27 -12.57 20.72
C PRO A 321 12.05 -11.26 20.50
N ASN A 322 11.38 -10.12 20.69
CA ASN A 322 12.03 -8.82 20.58
C ASN A 322 12.79 -8.47 21.88
N PRO A 323 14.13 -8.31 21.86
CA PRO A 323 14.91 -7.97 23.05
C PRO A 323 14.55 -6.60 23.65
N ALA A 324 13.97 -5.70 22.85
CA ALA A 324 13.50 -4.40 23.35
C ALA A 324 12.21 -4.52 24.17
N PHE A 325 11.52 -5.67 24.13
CA PHE A 325 10.29 -5.88 24.88
C PHE A 325 10.61 -6.13 26.37
N PRO A 326 10.08 -5.32 27.31
CA PRO A 326 10.43 -5.46 28.72
C PRO A 326 9.95 -6.79 29.31
N THR A 327 10.81 -7.44 30.07
CA THR A 327 10.59 -8.80 30.57
C THR A 327 9.44 -8.85 31.57
N GLU A 328 9.27 -7.79 32.36
CA GLU A 328 8.22 -7.59 33.36
C GLU A 328 6.80 -7.47 32.75
N PHE A 329 6.67 -7.39 31.43
CA PHE A 329 5.38 -7.35 30.72
C PHE A 329 5.11 -8.59 29.87
N ARG A 330 5.94 -9.64 29.93
CA ARG A 330 5.73 -10.85 29.10
C ARG A 330 4.40 -11.53 29.37
N GLN A 331 3.91 -11.46 30.61
CA GLN A 331 2.63 -12.03 31.01
C GLN A 331 1.42 -11.34 30.36
N VAL A 332 1.54 -10.10 29.87
CA VAL A 332 0.42 -9.40 29.19
C VAL A 332 0.36 -9.69 27.68
N VAL A 333 1.31 -10.46 27.16
CA VAL A 333 1.39 -10.86 25.76
C VAL A 333 1.09 -12.35 25.64
N ASP A 334 0.57 -12.73 24.48
CA ASP A 334 0.56 -14.13 24.08
C ASP A 334 1.99 -14.68 23.96
N PRO A 335 2.34 -15.80 24.63
CA PRO A 335 3.64 -16.41 24.47
C PRO A 335 3.84 -17.04 23.08
N THR A 336 2.77 -17.21 22.30
CA THR A 336 2.86 -17.74 20.93
C THR A 336 3.15 -16.63 19.92
N PRO A 337 4.15 -16.81 19.05
CA PRO A 337 4.44 -15.86 17.99
C PRO A 337 3.33 -15.88 16.92
N PRO A 338 3.25 -14.85 16.05
CA PRO A 338 2.36 -14.87 14.89
C PRO A 338 2.59 -16.11 14.02
N ARG A 339 1.51 -16.76 13.57
CA ARG A 339 1.54 -17.98 12.72
C ARG A 339 0.70 -17.81 11.47
N GLU A 340 1.08 -18.52 10.43
CA GLU A 340 0.33 -18.57 9.17
C GLU A 340 -1.11 -19.05 9.40
N GLY A 341 -2.06 -18.43 8.70
CA GLY A 341 -3.48 -18.72 8.83
C GLY A 341 -4.16 -18.10 10.06
N GLU A 342 -3.42 -17.43 10.95
CA GLU A 342 -3.97 -16.84 12.18
C GLU A 342 -4.15 -15.32 12.09
N ILE A 343 -5.08 -14.80 12.90
CA ILE A 343 -5.25 -13.37 13.09
C ILE A 343 -4.16 -12.87 14.03
N ILE A 344 -3.48 -11.77 13.67
CA ILE A 344 -2.49 -11.11 14.52
C ILE A 344 -3.11 -10.76 15.87
N ARG A 345 -2.36 -10.95 16.96
CA ARG A 345 -2.77 -10.58 18.30
C ARG A 345 -2.06 -9.31 18.77
N ARG A 346 -2.79 -8.48 19.52
CA ARG A 346 -2.25 -7.36 20.30
C ARG A 346 -2.32 -7.72 21.77
N GLY A 347 -1.17 -7.99 22.39
CA GLY A 347 -1.15 -8.63 23.70
C GLY A 347 -1.76 -10.04 23.59
N ARG A 348 -2.80 -10.33 24.37
CA ARG A 348 -3.53 -11.62 24.34
C ARG A 348 -4.79 -11.63 23.46
N LEU A 349 -5.22 -10.48 22.96
CA LEU A 349 -6.45 -10.36 22.19
C LEU A 349 -6.16 -10.32 20.70
N PRO A 350 -7.01 -10.92 19.84
CA PRO A 350 -6.96 -10.69 18.41
C PRO A 350 -7.01 -9.19 18.09
N TRP A 351 -6.15 -8.74 17.18
CA TRP A 351 -6.19 -7.39 16.68
C TRP A 351 -7.46 -7.22 15.84
N ALA A 352 -8.23 -6.21 16.20
CA ALA A 352 -9.47 -5.85 15.54
C ALA A 352 -9.56 -4.32 15.43
N LEU A 353 -10.09 -3.85 14.32
CA LEU A 353 -10.51 -2.48 14.12
C LEU A 353 -11.99 -2.46 13.74
N ASP A 354 -12.81 -1.85 14.57
CA ASP A 354 -14.19 -1.54 14.21
C ASP A 354 -14.23 -0.20 13.47
N VAL A 355 -14.50 -0.26 12.16
CA VAL A 355 -14.50 0.90 11.27
C VAL A 355 -15.63 1.87 11.61
N ASP A 356 -16.73 1.39 12.18
CA ASP A 356 -17.91 2.21 12.46
C ASP A 356 -17.78 2.99 13.78
N THR A 357 -16.90 2.55 14.69
CA THR A 357 -16.72 3.19 16.01
C THR A 357 -15.37 3.87 16.21
N CYS A 358 -14.41 3.67 15.30
CA CYS A 358 -13.11 4.32 15.39
C CYS A 358 -13.16 5.79 14.90
N PRO A 359 -12.20 6.65 15.31
CA PRO A 359 -12.16 8.04 14.86
C PRO A 359 -12.12 8.17 13.33
N GLU A 360 -12.82 9.18 12.79
CA GLU A 360 -13.05 9.30 11.35
C GLU A 360 -11.75 9.31 10.52
N TRP A 361 -10.70 9.99 10.99
CA TRP A 361 -9.40 10.02 10.30
C TRP A 361 -8.78 8.63 10.09
N ARG A 362 -9.17 7.65 10.90
CA ARG A 362 -8.76 6.24 10.79
C ARG A 362 -9.78 5.44 10.01
N ALA A 363 -11.07 5.67 10.23
CA ALA A 363 -12.16 4.93 9.61
C ALA A 363 -12.16 5.05 8.08
N VAL A 364 -11.95 6.27 7.55
CA VAL A 364 -12.15 6.59 6.12
C VAL A 364 -11.45 5.60 5.19
N GLY A 365 -10.15 5.36 5.37
CA GLY A 365 -9.40 4.47 4.46
C GLY A 365 -9.84 3.00 4.56
N PHE A 366 -10.16 2.53 5.75
CA PHE A 366 -10.65 1.16 5.94
C PHE A 366 -12.07 0.97 5.43
N ARG A 367 -12.92 2.01 5.51
CA ARG A 367 -14.28 2.02 4.94
C ARG A 367 -14.24 1.84 3.43
N THR A 368 -13.28 2.45 2.76
CA THR A 368 -13.02 2.27 1.32
C THR A 368 -12.85 0.82 0.92
N LEU A 369 -12.22 -0.03 1.76
CA LEU A 369 -12.07 -1.46 1.43
C LEU A 369 -13.41 -2.20 1.38
N PHE A 370 -14.35 -1.84 2.24
CA PHE A 370 -15.71 -2.40 2.21
C PHE A 370 -16.53 -1.84 1.05
N GLU A 371 -16.38 -0.56 0.75
CA GLU A 371 -17.05 0.09 -0.40
C GLU A 371 -16.57 -0.52 -1.72
N ASN A 372 -15.26 -0.74 -1.86
CA ASN A 372 -14.69 -1.37 -3.04
C ASN A 372 -15.23 -2.78 -3.26
N ALA A 373 -15.42 -3.56 -2.19
CA ALA A 373 -16.00 -4.91 -2.28
C ALA A 373 -17.43 -4.94 -2.87
N GLN A 374 -18.11 -3.79 -2.93
CA GLN A 374 -19.43 -3.63 -3.54
C GLN A 374 -19.37 -3.06 -4.98
N LEU A 375 -18.18 -2.74 -5.49
CA LEU A 375 -18.02 -2.29 -6.86
C LEU A 375 -18.42 -3.40 -7.82
N PRO A 376 -19.01 -3.06 -8.99
CA PRO A 376 -19.26 -4.05 -10.00
C PRO A 376 -17.94 -4.69 -10.45
N PRO A 377 -17.93 -5.98 -10.79
CA PRO A 377 -16.76 -6.59 -11.42
C PRO A 377 -16.32 -5.73 -12.60
N LEU A 378 -15.01 -5.47 -12.68
CA LEU A 378 -14.48 -4.87 -13.90
C LEU A 378 -14.90 -5.76 -15.07
N ARG A 379 -15.58 -5.16 -16.05
CA ARG A 379 -15.81 -5.82 -17.34
C ARG A 379 -14.44 -5.98 -17.98
N THR A 380 -13.72 -7.03 -17.61
CA THR A 380 -12.71 -7.60 -18.47
C THR A 380 -13.52 -7.99 -19.69
N HIS A 381 -13.34 -7.30 -20.82
CA HIS A 381 -13.80 -7.85 -22.08
C HIS A 381 -13.08 -9.19 -22.22
N ARG A 382 -13.69 -10.28 -21.73
CA ARG A 382 -13.58 -11.53 -22.46
C ARG A 382 -14.22 -11.18 -23.79
N LEU A 383 -13.37 -10.84 -24.75
CA LEU A 383 -13.76 -10.94 -26.14
C LEU A 383 -14.21 -12.39 -26.27
N ASN A 384 -15.52 -12.58 -26.29
CA ASN A 384 -16.11 -13.85 -26.68
C ASN A 384 -15.39 -14.21 -27.97
N GLY A 385 -14.63 -15.30 -27.95
CA GLY A 385 -14.20 -15.94 -29.19
C GLY A 385 -15.44 -16.12 -30.06
N PRO A 386 -15.29 -16.07 -31.40
CA PRO A 386 -16.43 -16.14 -32.30
C PRO A 386 -17.30 -17.32 -31.91
N GLN A 387 -18.59 -17.05 -31.61
CA GLN A 387 -19.58 -18.11 -31.54
C GLN A 387 -19.54 -18.79 -32.91
N LYS A 388 -19.01 -20.02 -32.95
CA LYS A 388 -19.15 -20.88 -34.11
C LYS A 388 -20.65 -21.02 -34.36
N SER A 389 -21.07 -20.49 -35.51
CA SER A 389 -22.40 -20.65 -36.10
C SER A 389 -22.77 -22.11 -36.28
#